data_AF-A0A1Q7CHZ3-F1
#
_entry.id   AF-A0A1Q7CHZ3-F1
#
_cell.length_a   1.000
_cell.length_b   1.000
_cell.length_c   1.000
_cell.angle_alpha   90.00
_cell.angle_beta   90.00
_cell.angle_gamma   90.00
#
_symmetry.space_group_name_H-M   'P 1'
#
loop_
_entity.id
_entity.type
_entity.pdbx_description
1 polymer ?
#
loop_
_entity_poly.entity_id
_entity_poly.type
_entity_poly.pdbx_seq_one_letter_code
_entity_poly.pdbx_strand_id
1 'polypeptide(L)'
;MKTVLRDTFRLLAFLLLISTCSLAETAAETYKTTCAMCHGPDGKGETALGKNLHAKDLTSDEVRKKSDAELSTIIHYIAPLRGVVQ
;
A
#
# COMPACT_ATOMS: atom_id res chain seq x y z
N MET A 1 1.51 34.19 34.66
CA MET A 1 2.51 33.14 34.33
C MET A 1 1.94 31.73 34.38
N LYS A 2 1.31 31.29 35.47
CA LYS A 2 0.76 29.92 35.61
C LYS A 2 -0.38 29.59 34.63
N THR A 3 -1.19 30.60 34.26
CA THR A 3 -2.27 30.49 33.27
C THR A 3 -1.72 30.34 31.86
N VAL A 4 -0.76 31.19 31.48
CA VAL A 4 -0.07 31.15 30.18
C VAL A 4 0.60 29.79 29.94
N LEU A 5 1.28 29.22 30.94
CA LEU A 5 1.92 27.90 30.85
C LEU A 5 0.90 26.75 30.70
N ARG A 6 -0.28 26.89 31.32
CA ARG A 6 -1.35 25.90 31.23
C ARG A 6 -2.07 25.97 29.88
N ASP A 7 -2.27 27.16 29.37
CA ASP A 7 -2.95 27.39 28.10
C ASP A 7 -2.06 26.99 26.93
N THR A 8 -0.74 27.25 27.01
CA THR A 8 0.22 26.73 26.02
C THR A 8 0.33 25.21 26.03
N PHE A 9 0.28 24.58 27.21
CA PHE A 9 0.28 23.11 27.31
C PHE A 9 -0.98 22.49 26.68
N ARG A 10 -2.16 23.11 26.88
CA ARG A 10 -3.41 22.68 26.24
C ARG A 10 -3.38 22.85 24.72
N LEU A 11 -2.81 23.96 24.23
CA LEU A 11 -2.67 24.21 22.80
C LEU A 11 -1.72 23.19 22.14
N LEU A 12 -0.59 22.89 22.80
CA LEU A 12 0.41 21.94 22.30
C LEU A 12 -0.15 20.50 22.27
N ALA A 13 -0.90 20.11 23.30
CA ALA A 13 -1.59 18.81 23.35
C ALA A 13 -2.66 18.67 22.25
N PHE A 14 -3.38 19.76 21.95
CA PHE A 14 -4.38 19.77 20.86
C PHE A 14 -3.72 19.65 19.48
N LEU A 15 -2.56 20.29 19.26
CA LEU A 15 -1.79 20.17 18.02
C LEU A 15 -1.22 18.76 17.80
N LEU A 16 -0.77 18.09 18.86
CA LEU A 16 -0.28 16.71 18.81
C LEU A 16 -1.38 15.70 18.40
N LEU A 17 -2.64 15.95 18.77
CA LEU A 17 -3.78 15.10 18.41
C LEU A 17 -4.18 15.20 16.93
N ILE A 18 -3.91 16.33 16.27
CA ILE A 18 -4.22 16.53 14.84
C ILE A 18 -3.22 15.78 13.94
N SER A 19 -2.01 15.51 14.45
CA SER A 19 -0.91 14.89 13.70
C SER A 19 -1.16 13.42 13.32
N THR A 20 -2.14 12.74 13.89
CA THR A 20 -2.39 11.30 13.62
C THR A 20 -3.36 11.04 12.48
N CYS A 21 -3.87 12.07 11.81
CA CYS A 21 -4.66 11.92 10.59
C CYS A 21 -3.72 11.68 9.39
N SER A 22 -3.08 10.51 9.36
CA SER A 22 -2.28 10.08 8.20
C SER A 22 -3.21 9.84 7.01
N LEU A 23 -2.87 10.36 5.83
CA LEU A 23 -3.56 10.01 4.59
C LEU A 23 -3.15 8.57 4.23
N ALA A 24 -3.87 7.59 4.75
CA ALA A 24 -3.68 6.20 4.34
C ALA A 24 -4.19 6.02 2.90
N GLU A 25 -3.35 5.54 2.00
CA GLU A 25 -3.78 5.12 0.67
C GLU A 25 -4.75 3.95 0.79
N THR A 26 -5.81 3.96 -0.02
CA THR A 26 -6.73 2.83 -0.08
C THR A 26 -6.09 1.70 -0.87
N ALA A 27 -6.48 0.45 -0.60
CA ALA A 27 -6.00 -0.71 -1.34
C ALA A 27 -6.24 -0.58 -2.86
N ALA A 28 -7.33 0.09 -3.27
CA ALA A 28 -7.63 0.36 -4.67
C ALA A 28 -6.62 1.32 -5.31
N GLU A 29 -6.25 2.39 -4.61
CA GLU A 29 -5.22 3.33 -5.09
C GLU A 29 -3.85 2.65 -5.14
N THR A 30 -3.45 1.91 -4.11
CA THR A 30 -2.19 1.15 -4.12
C THR A 30 -2.14 0.14 -5.26
N TYR A 31 -3.23 -0.60 -5.51
CA TYR A 31 -3.29 -1.53 -6.64
C TYR A 31 -3.12 -0.80 -7.98
N LYS A 32 -3.80 0.33 -8.14
CA LYS A 32 -3.76 1.13 -9.36
C LYS A 32 -2.36 1.72 -9.62
N THR A 33 -1.68 2.22 -8.59
CA THR A 33 -0.39 2.91 -8.73
C THR A 33 0.80 1.95 -8.77
N THR A 34 0.72 0.80 -8.08
CA THR A 34 1.84 -0.14 -7.94
C THR A 34 1.67 -1.41 -8.78
N CYS A 35 0.47 -1.98 -8.84
CA CYS A 35 0.26 -3.34 -9.38
C CYS A 35 -0.27 -3.36 -10.81
N ALA A 36 -1.18 -2.43 -11.14
CA ALA A 36 -1.96 -2.44 -12.37
C ALA A 36 -1.12 -2.23 -13.64
N MET A 37 0.11 -1.70 -13.53
CA MET A 37 1.03 -1.56 -14.68
C MET A 37 1.37 -2.94 -15.29
N CYS A 38 1.53 -3.95 -14.43
CA CYS A 38 1.82 -5.32 -14.85
C CYS A 38 0.55 -6.18 -14.89
N HIS A 39 -0.30 -6.08 -13.87
CA HIS A 39 -1.48 -6.95 -13.72
C HIS A 39 -2.75 -6.42 -14.41
N GLY A 40 -2.74 -5.19 -14.92
CA GLY A 40 -3.92 -4.55 -15.48
C GLY A 40 -4.93 -4.13 -14.40
N PRO A 41 -5.93 -3.29 -14.74
CA PRO A 41 -6.97 -2.88 -13.81
C PRO A 41 -7.90 -4.03 -13.41
N ASP A 42 -7.93 -5.12 -14.19
CA ASP A 42 -8.77 -6.30 -13.96
C ASP A 42 -8.01 -7.49 -13.36
N GLY A 43 -6.70 -7.36 -13.10
CA GLY A 43 -5.89 -8.39 -12.44
C GLY A 43 -5.41 -9.51 -13.34
N LYS A 44 -5.70 -9.48 -14.64
CA LYS A 44 -5.43 -10.61 -15.53
C LYS A 44 -3.98 -10.69 -16.03
N GLY A 45 -3.20 -9.62 -15.91
CA GLY A 45 -1.82 -9.60 -16.43
C GLY A 45 -1.73 -9.40 -17.95
N GLU A 46 -2.83 -9.05 -18.60
CA GLU A 46 -2.91 -8.96 -20.06
C GLU A 46 -2.33 -7.66 -20.65
N THR A 47 -1.59 -6.88 -19.84
CA THR A 47 -0.88 -5.69 -20.33
C THR A 47 0.34 -6.10 -21.17
N ALA A 48 0.84 -5.21 -22.03
CA ALA A 48 2.05 -5.50 -22.81
C ALA A 48 3.24 -5.86 -21.91
N LEU A 49 3.41 -5.13 -20.79
CA LEU A 49 4.45 -5.42 -19.81
C LEU A 49 4.18 -6.73 -19.05
N GLY A 50 2.93 -6.96 -18.64
CA GLY A 50 2.52 -8.18 -17.96
C GLY A 50 2.81 -9.43 -18.78
N LYS A 51 2.50 -9.41 -20.08
CA LYS A 51 2.82 -10.50 -21.01
C LYS A 51 4.33 -10.73 -21.17
N ASN A 52 5.11 -9.65 -21.30
CA ASN A 52 6.57 -9.74 -21.43
C ASN A 52 7.24 -10.30 -20.17
N LEU A 53 6.68 -10.03 -18.99
CA LEU A 53 7.18 -10.51 -17.70
C LEU A 53 6.52 -11.81 -17.22
N HIS A 54 5.59 -12.36 -18.00
CA HIS A 54 4.78 -13.52 -17.63
C HIS A 54 4.06 -13.31 -16.28
N ALA A 55 3.51 -12.12 -16.07
CA ALA A 55 2.71 -11.79 -14.91
C ALA A 55 1.55 -12.78 -14.77
N LYS A 56 1.36 -13.30 -13.56
CA LYS A 56 0.30 -14.27 -13.29
C LYS A 56 -1.08 -13.60 -13.28
N ASP A 57 -2.08 -14.28 -13.82
CA ASP A 57 -3.48 -13.89 -13.69
C ASP A 57 -3.94 -14.04 -12.22
N LEU A 58 -4.18 -12.90 -11.56
CA LEU A 58 -4.60 -12.85 -10.16
C LEU A 58 -6.04 -13.33 -9.95
N THR A 59 -6.82 -13.42 -11.03
CA THR A 59 -8.19 -13.94 -11.00
C THR A 59 -8.24 -15.46 -11.10
N SER A 60 -7.12 -16.10 -11.44
CA SER A 60 -7.03 -17.56 -11.57
C SER A 60 -7.20 -18.29 -10.25
N ASP A 61 -7.81 -19.47 -10.29
CA ASP A 61 -7.98 -20.34 -9.11
C ASP A 61 -6.65 -20.73 -8.47
N GLU A 62 -5.58 -20.83 -9.25
CA GLU A 62 -4.24 -21.12 -8.76
C GLU A 62 -3.73 -20.03 -7.81
N VAL A 63 -3.91 -18.75 -8.18
CA VAL A 63 -3.49 -17.62 -7.34
C VAL A 63 -4.44 -17.45 -6.16
N ARG A 64 -5.75 -17.56 -6.38
CA ARG A 64 -6.77 -17.37 -5.34
C ARG A 64 -6.76 -18.44 -4.24
N LYS A 65 -6.15 -19.59 -4.48
CA LYS A 65 -5.96 -20.65 -3.47
C LYS A 65 -4.77 -20.40 -2.55
N LYS A 66 -3.89 -19.44 -2.88
CA LYS A 66 -2.79 -19.06 -2.01
C LYS A 66 -3.32 -18.29 -0.81
N SER A 67 -2.71 -18.52 0.35
CA SER A 67 -2.99 -17.73 1.54
C SER A 67 -2.41 -16.31 1.42
N ASP A 68 -2.95 -15.37 2.19
CA ASP A 68 -2.43 -14.00 2.24
C ASP A 68 -0.95 -13.95 2.68
N ALA A 69 -0.52 -14.89 3.53
CA ALA A 69 0.88 -15.00 3.95
C ALA A 69 1.79 -15.38 2.76
N GLU A 70 1.35 -16.32 1.92
CA GLU A 70 2.08 -16.69 0.70
C GLU A 70 2.10 -15.54 -0.31
N LEU A 71 0.97 -14.89 -0.55
CA LEU A 71 0.88 -13.75 -1.46
C LEU A 71 1.73 -12.58 -0.99
N SER A 72 1.70 -12.25 0.31
CA SER A 72 2.54 -11.22 0.91
C SER A 72 4.02 -11.54 0.76
N THR A 73 4.42 -12.80 0.96
CA THR A 73 5.80 -13.24 0.72
C THR A 73 6.20 -13.02 -0.73
N ILE A 74 5.35 -13.41 -1.69
CA ILE A 74 5.60 -13.23 -3.11
C ILE A 74 5.75 -11.74 -3.46
N ILE A 75 4.86 -10.88 -2.96
CA ILE A 75 4.91 -9.43 -3.18
C ILE A 75 6.22 -8.86 -2.63
N HIS A 76 6.60 -9.19 -1.39
CA HIS A 76 7.81 -8.66 -0.75
C HIS A 76 9.12 -9.20 -1.31
N TYR A 77 9.14 -10.38 -1.93
CA TYR A 77 10.32 -10.95 -2.58
C TYR A 77 10.47 -10.53 -4.04
N ILE A 78 9.39 -10.11 -4.70
CA ILE A 78 9.44 -9.55 -6.06
C ILE A 78 9.62 -8.02 -6.03
N ALA A 79 9.07 -7.34 -5.01
CA ALA A 79 9.27 -5.92 -4.76
C ALA A 79 10.72 -5.45 -4.46
N PRO A 80 11.67 -6.21 -3.87
CA PRO A 80 12.94 -5.67 -3.41
C PRO A 80 13.91 -5.32 -4.55
N LEU A 81 13.56 -5.60 -5.81
CA LEU A 81 14.28 -5.07 -6.97
C LEU A 81 14.04 -3.56 -7.19
N ARG A 82 13.08 -2.95 -6.49
CA ARG A 82 12.94 -1.50 -6.32
C ARG A 82 12.67 -1.22 -4.85
N GLY A 83 13.64 -0.65 -4.14
CA GLY A 83 13.57 -0.30 -2.72
C GLY A 83 12.45 0.69 -2.36
N VAL A 84 11.21 0.21 -2.35
CA VAL A 84 10.00 0.96 -2.00
C VAL A 84 9.07 0.02 -1.23
N VAL A 85 9.49 -0.37 -0.02
CA VAL A 85 8.57 -0.74 1.07
C VAL A 85 9.19 -0.25 2.37
N GLN A 86 9.04 1.06 2.63
CA GLN A 86 8.98 1.66 3.96
C GLN A 86 7.84 2.66 3.97
#